data_AF-A0A804Q7U4-F1
#
_entry.id   AF-A0A804Q7U4-F1
#
_cell.length_a   1.000
_cell.length_b   1.000
_cell.length_c   1.000
_cell.angle_alpha   90.00
_cell.angle_beta   90.00
_cell.angle_gamma   90.00
#
_symmetry.space_group_name_H-M   'P 1'
#
loop_
_entity.id
_entity.type
_entity.pdbx_description
1 polymer ?
#
loop_
_entity_poly.entity_id
_entity_poly.type
_entity_poly.pdbx_seq_one_letter_code
_entity_poly.pdbx_strand_id
1 'polypeptide(L)'
;MSTGLPIEIKSSMKGQNYTSFCRLDIDIHKNIPHVHLHEKRENKTHWHGAEIEVIIEGNWTTHRSKILHYMRQMAVITPYAQFLFKFLSDAADKNLTIKFTRRTDVMPPVPLQTKHHPSAVDLLLIKRLVAETTKQNLLQFLQHEFVNISKPHAERLIGEMGPDFSQKMAVKSLTSQQLVRIHQLFRQAKFDDPSGNCLSPAGEYNLRLGIIKELHPDMVATHASSPQVFEGHPFIVEAGISIGGKDVKQGLNIFRFANRIPLLFEQGADVITRTAAKRISWSSYKINQQQDKIGVFVSIVSTKIPFKGTGKEYIGDDITEISSAVKSALKQCCLQLKSKIVKKLQARERQDRKRNLNRYIPDVARAVMETLVEIADQSPPKRPRYDKEDEELLEKVNSQEVTEMTFRDCLTQHVEQVDYEMALDYAMQSGVSEEPREAIYLNSLEGSYKFVDLQSPVFVFRFVH
;
A
#
# COMPACT_ATOMS: atom_id res chain seq x y z
N MET A 1 1.87 -18.77 31.20
CA MET A 1 0.58 -19.34 31.65
C MET A 1 0.52 -19.13 33.15
N SER A 2 0.02 -18.00 33.65
CA SER A 2 0.32 -17.61 35.04
C SER A 2 -0.87 -17.22 35.91
N THR A 3 -2.11 -17.26 35.42
CA THR A 3 -3.29 -16.87 36.22
C THR A 3 -4.14 -18.06 36.66
N GLY A 4 -4.11 -19.17 35.92
CA GLY A 4 -4.91 -20.39 36.21
C GLY A 4 -6.42 -20.20 36.07
N LEU A 5 -6.86 -19.03 35.57
CA LEU A 5 -8.27 -18.70 35.38
C LEU A 5 -8.76 -19.17 34.01
N PRO A 6 -10.01 -19.65 33.91
CA PRO A 6 -10.56 -20.13 32.65
C PRO A 6 -10.79 -18.98 31.66
N ILE A 7 -10.85 -19.32 30.38
CA ILE A 7 -11.19 -18.40 29.28
C ILE A 7 -12.71 -18.31 29.18
N GLU A 8 -13.24 -17.10 29.03
CA GLU A 8 -14.66 -16.88 28.77
C GLU A 8 -14.88 -16.49 27.31
N ILE A 9 -15.81 -17.17 26.65
CA ILE A 9 -16.13 -16.97 25.24
C ILE A 9 -17.63 -16.80 25.09
N LYS A 10 -18.03 -15.71 24.42
CA LYS A 10 -19.42 -15.47 24.02
C LYS A 10 -19.48 -15.32 22.51
N SER A 11 -20.35 -16.07 21.84
CA SER A 11 -20.51 -15.98 20.39
C SER A 11 -21.95 -16.14 19.92
N SER A 12 -22.26 -15.54 18.77
CA SER A 12 -23.55 -15.68 18.10
C SER A 12 -23.41 -15.46 16.59
N MET A 13 -24.03 -16.32 15.79
CA MET A 13 -24.04 -16.20 14.32
C MET A 13 -25.15 -15.25 13.86
N LYS A 14 -25.01 -14.72 12.64
CA LYS A 14 -26.05 -13.89 12.03
C LYS A 14 -27.38 -14.65 11.96
N GLY A 15 -28.44 -14.07 12.53
CA GLY A 15 -29.79 -14.65 12.56
C GLY A 15 -30.08 -15.61 13.72
N GLN A 16 -29.12 -15.86 14.62
CA GLN A 16 -29.38 -16.67 15.82
C GLN A 16 -30.09 -15.86 16.91
N ASN A 17 -31.12 -16.47 17.51
CA ASN A 17 -31.90 -15.92 18.63
C ASN A 17 -31.27 -16.20 20.01
N TYR A 18 -30.10 -16.85 20.06
CA TYR A 18 -29.35 -17.08 21.29
C TYR A 18 -27.87 -16.71 21.12
N THR A 19 -27.21 -16.41 22.24
CA THR A 19 -25.76 -16.30 22.36
C THR A 19 -25.24 -17.52 23.10
N SER A 20 -24.24 -18.20 22.55
CA SER A 20 -23.54 -19.30 23.22
C SER A 20 -22.49 -18.71 24.16
N PHE A 21 -22.60 -18.99 25.45
CA PHE A 21 -21.58 -18.66 26.45
C PHE A 21 -20.83 -19.93 26.84
N CYS A 22 -19.50 -19.89 26.81
CA CYS A 22 -18.65 -21.00 27.19
C CYS A 22 -17.51 -20.52 28.09
N ARG A 23 -17.32 -21.20 29.22
CA ARG A 23 -16.16 -21.05 30.10
C ARG A 23 -15.37 -22.35 30.06
N LEU A 24 -14.13 -22.28 29.61
CA LEU A 24 -13.29 -23.46 29.40
C LEU A 24 -11.83 -23.20 29.77
N ASP A 25 -11.14 -24.25 30.17
CA ASP A 25 -9.68 -24.34 30.20
C ASP A 25 -9.21 -25.54 29.37
N ILE A 26 -7.92 -25.85 29.43
CA ILE A 26 -7.30 -26.92 28.63
C ILE A 26 -6.63 -27.91 29.58
N ASP A 27 -6.99 -29.19 29.47
CA ASP A 27 -6.21 -30.27 30.06
C ASP A 27 -4.93 -30.44 29.21
N ILE A 28 -3.82 -29.93 29.73
CA ILE A 28 -2.52 -29.91 29.04
C ILE A 28 -1.99 -31.33 28.82
N HIS A 29 -2.27 -32.27 29.73
CA HIS A 29 -1.76 -33.65 29.62
C HIS A 29 -2.45 -34.41 28.50
N LYS A 30 -3.77 -34.24 28.37
CA LYS A 30 -4.55 -34.91 27.33
C LYS A 30 -4.70 -34.08 26.05
N ASN A 31 -4.34 -32.81 26.08
CA ASN A 31 -4.56 -31.85 25.00
C ASN A 31 -6.03 -31.80 24.54
N ILE A 32 -6.94 -31.77 25.51
CA ILE A 32 -8.39 -31.66 25.28
C ILE A 32 -8.95 -30.44 26.03
N PRO A 33 -9.97 -29.77 25.48
CA PRO A 33 -10.65 -28.70 26.21
C PRO A 33 -11.40 -29.30 27.41
N HIS A 34 -11.32 -28.63 28.54
CA HIS A 34 -12.10 -28.95 29.72
C HIS A 34 -13.14 -27.83 29.93
N VAL A 35 -14.40 -28.16 29.66
CA VAL A 35 -15.51 -27.21 29.60
C VAL A 35 -16.18 -27.16 30.97
N HIS A 36 -16.03 -26.02 31.67
CA HIS A 36 -16.65 -25.79 32.97
C HIS A 36 -18.13 -25.45 32.86
N LEU A 37 -18.47 -24.63 31.86
CA LEU A 37 -19.84 -24.19 31.62
C LEU A 37 -20.05 -23.97 30.14
N HIS A 38 -21.17 -24.46 29.63
CA HIS A 38 -21.62 -24.17 28.27
C HIS A 38 -23.14 -24.01 28.29
N GLU A 39 -23.61 -22.80 28.07
CA GLU A 39 -25.04 -22.48 28.10
C GLU A 39 -25.44 -21.57 26.95
N LYS A 40 -26.73 -21.64 26.59
CA LYS A 40 -27.34 -20.75 25.61
C LYS A 40 -28.12 -19.68 26.36
N ARG A 41 -27.76 -18.42 26.15
CA ARG A 41 -28.47 -17.25 26.70
C ARG A 41 -29.30 -16.60 25.60
N GLU A 42 -30.45 -16.03 25.96
CA GLU A 42 -31.34 -15.36 25.00
C GLU A 42 -30.66 -14.12 24.37
N ASN A 43 -30.76 -13.96 23.04
CA ASN A 43 -30.14 -12.86 22.30
C ASN A 43 -31.17 -11.79 21.91
N LYS A 44 -31.65 -11.03 22.91
CA LYS A 44 -32.68 -9.99 22.70
C LYS A 44 -32.22 -8.84 21.79
N THR A 45 -30.92 -8.60 21.70
CA THR A 45 -30.35 -7.50 20.91
C THR A 45 -29.97 -7.90 19.48
N HIS A 46 -30.23 -9.14 19.07
CA HIS A 46 -29.78 -9.71 17.79
C HIS A 46 -28.28 -9.48 17.52
N TRP A 47 -27.47 -9.46 18.59
CA TRP A 47 -26.03 -9.28 18.48
C TRP A 47 -25.40 -10.47 17.76
N HIS A 48 -24.44 -10.21 16.89
CA HIS A 48 -23.67 -11.24 16.20
C HIS A 48 -22.18 -10.93 16.32
N GLY A 49 -21.36 -11.97 16.49
CA GLY A 49 -19.93 -11.82 16.67
C GLY A 49 -19.35 -12.83 17.67
N ALA A 50 -18.13 -12.57 18.09
CA ALA A 50 -17.45 -13.32 19.13
C ALA A 50 -16.73 -12.33 20.07
N GLU A 51 -16.82 -12.60 21.36
CA GLU A 51 -16.16 -11.90 22.44
C GLU A 51 -15.36 -12.94 23.24
N ILE A 52 -14.11 -12.62 23.53
CA ILE A 52 -13.18 -13.50 24.23
C ILE A 52 -12.56 -12.68 25.36
N GLU A 53 -12.68 -13.18 26.57
CA GLU A 53 -12.05 -12.62 27.76
C GLU A 53 -10.99 -13.59 28.28
N VAL A 54 -9.78 -13.08 28.46
CA VAL A 54 -8.63 -13.84 28.95
C VAL A 54 -7.92 -13.02 30.00
N ILE A 55 -7.66 -13.64 31.14
CA ILE A 55 -6.89 -13.03 32.23
C ILE A 55 -5.45 -13.49 32.10
N ILE A 56 -4.54 -12.56 31.79
CA ILE A 56 -3.12 -12.82 31.65
C ILE A 56 -2.32 -11.92 32.57
N GLU A 57 -1.21 -12.42 33.07
CA GLU A 57 -0.20 -11.57 33.69
C GLU A 57 0.58 -10.82 32.60
N GLY A 58 0.81 -9.53 32.80
CA GLY A 58 1.52 -8.71 31.82
C GLY A 58 1.97 -7.39 32.39
N ASN A 59 2.92 -6.76 31.70
CA ASN A 59 3.47 -5.45 32.08
C ASN A 59 3.04 -4.38 31.07
N TRP A 60 2.00 -3.63 31.42
CA TRP A 60 1.49 -2.54 30.59
C TRP A 60 2.51 -1.40 30.42
N THR A 61 3.17 -0.98 31.49
CA THR A 61 4.10 0.17 31.48
C THR A 61 5.21 0.00 30.45
N THR A 62 5.79 -1.21 30.36
CA THR A 62 6.88 -1.52 29.44
C THR A 62 6.40 -1.70 27.99
N HIS A 63 5.21 -2.27 27.78
CA HIS A 63 4.75 -2.69 26.44
C HIS A 63 3.67 -1.80 25.82
N ARG A 64 3.17 -0.79 26.54
CA ARG A 64 2.16 0.18 26.06
C ARG A 64 2.50 0.72 24.67
N SER A 65 3.73 1.20 24.47
CA SER A 65 4.15 1.79 23.19
C SER A 65 4.05 0.79 22.02
N LYS A 66 4.41 -0.47 22.24
CA LYS A 66 4.36 -1.54 21.23
C LYS A 66 2.93 -1.92 20.89
N ILE A 67 2.04 -2.01 21.88
CA ILE A 67 0.62 -2.29 21.67
C ILE A 67 -0.02 -1.16 20.85
N LEU A 68 0.23 0.09 21.22
CA LEU A 68 -0.30 1.24 20.48
C LEU A 68 0.26 1.30 19.05
N HIS A 69 1.53 0.96 18.87
CA HIS A 69 2.15 0.89 17.56
C HIS A 69 1.53 -0.21 16.70
N TYR A 70 1.27 -1.39 17.27
CA TYR A 70 0.56 -2.47 16.58
C TYR A 70 -0.82 -2.02 16.09
N MET A 71 -1.61 -1.42 16.98
CA MET A 71 -2.97 -0.95 16.65
C MET A 71 -2.95 0.14 15.58
N ARG A 72 -1.98 1.05 15.63
CA ARG A 72 -1.81 2.07 14.59
C ARG A 72 -1.41 1.46 13.25
N GLN A 73 -0.49 0.49 13.23
CA GLN A 73 -0.12 -0.22 12.00
C GLN A 73 -1.29 -1.04 11.44
N MET A 74 -2.09 -1.67 12.30
CA MET A 74 -3.34 -2.33 11.90
C MET A 74 -4.30 -1.34 11.22
N ALA A 75 -4.47 -0.15 11.79
CA ALA A 75 -5.32 0.89 11.22
C ALA A 75 -4.83 1.42 9.85
N VAL A 76 -3.52 1.34 9.58
CA VAL A 76 -2.93 1.63 8.25
C VAL A 76 -3.30 0.54 7.24
N ILE A 77 -3.09 -0.74 7.54
CA ILE A 77 -3.29 -1.81 6.56
C ILE A 77 -4.78 -2.20 6.38
N THR A 78 -5.64 -1.81 7.33
CA THR A 78 -7.09 -2.08 7.31
C THR A 78 -7.92 -0.79 7.47
N PRO A 79 -7.90 0.13 6.48
CA PRO A 79 -8.67 1.38 6.54
C PRO A 79 -10.19 1.16 6.54
N TYR A 80 -10.64 -0.06 6.21
CA TYR A 80 -12.03 -0.49 6.21
C TYR A 80 -12.53 -1.00 7.57
N ALA A 81 -11.64 -1.16 8.55
CA ALA A 81 -12.00 -1.55 9.90
C ALA A 81 -12.13 -0.34 10.83
N GLN A 82 -12.95 -0.49 11.88
CA GLN A 82 -12.98 0.43 13.01
C GLN A 82 -12.44 -0.31 14.23
N PHE A 83 -11.48 0.30 14.93
CA PHE A 83 -10.94 -0.23 16.17
C PHE A 83 -11.26 0.71 17.33
N LEU A 84 -11.63 0.16 18.47
CA LEU A 84 -11.74 0.88 19.73
C LEU A 84 -10.83 0.19 20.74
N PHE A 85 -9.74 0.84 21.10
CA PHE A 85 -8.83 0.37 22.12
C PHE A 85 -9.13 1.11 23.43
N LYS A 86 -9.40 0.36 24.50
CA LYS A 86 -9.59 0.90 25.84
C LYS A 86 -8.63 0.21 26.80
N PHE A 87 -7.81 1.00 27.47
CA PHE A 87 -7.05 0.57 28.63
C PHE A 87 -7.71 1.17 29.87
N LEU A 88 -8.08 0.29 30.80
CA LEU A 88 -8.69 0.64 32.08
C LEU A 88 -7.73 0.25 33.19
N SER A 89 -7.42 1.20 34.07
CA SER A 89 -6.62 1.03 35.27
C SER A 89 -7.47 1.41 36.48
N ASP A 90 -7.08 0.92 37.66
CA ASP A 90 -7.70 1.31 38.93
C ASP A 90 -7.66 2.83 39.16
N ALA A 91 -6.66 3.51 38.61
CA ALA A 91 -6.55 4.96 38.62
C ALA A 91 -7.13 5.55 37.32
N ALA A 92 -8.26 6.26 37.43
CA ALA A 92 -9.04 6.73 36.29
C ALA A 92 -8.28 7.72 35.38
N ASP A 93 -7.31 8.45 35.91
CA ASP A 93 -6.42 9.36 35.18
C ASP A 93 -5.49 8.63 34.19
N LYS A 94 -5.24 7.33 34.41
CA LYS A 94 -4.40 6.49 33.54
C LYS A 94 -5.20 5.79 32.44
N ASN A 95 -6.53 5.91 32.47
CA ASN A 95 -7.39 5.32 31.44
C ASN A 95 -7.08 5.94 30.07
N LEU A 96 -7.06 5.10 29.05
CA LEU A 96 -6.77 5.51 27.68
C LEU A 96 -7.82 4.93 26.76
N THR A 97 -8.49 5.78 26.00
CA THR A 97 -9.38 5.36 24.92
C THR A 97 -8.88 5.90 23.60
N ILE A 98 -8.64 5.03 22.63
CA ILE A 98 -8.24 5.40 21.28
C ILE A 98 -9.22 4.77 20.30
N LYS A 99 -9.80 5.61 19.44
CA LYS A 99 -10.69 5.18 18.37
C LYS A 99 -10.00 5.37 17.02
N PHE A 100 -9.80 4.29 16.30
CA PHE A 100 -9.35 4.30 14.91
C PHE A 100 -10.58 4.16 14.02
N THR A 101 -11.01 5.26 13.41
CA THR A 101 -12.24 5.32 12.60
C THR A 101 -12.08 4.62 11.26
N ARG A 102 -13.17 4.09 10.69
CA ARG A 102 -13.17 3.60 9.30
C ARG A 102 -12.99 4.76 8.32
N ARG A 103 -12.32 4.53 7.19
CA ARG A 103 -12.18 5.49 6.07
C ARG A 103 -12.81 5.06 4.76
N THR A 104 -13.02 3.77 4.55
CA THR A 104 -13.62 3.24 3.32
C THR A 104 -14.44 2.01 3.63
N ASP A 105 -15.51 1.76 2.87
CA ASP A 105 -16.27 0.52 2.93
C ASP A 105 -15.82 -0.49 1.85
N VAL A 106 -14.85 -0.11 1.01
CA VAL A 106 -14.29 -0.98 -0.03
C VAL A 106 -13.38 -2.03 0.59
N MET A 107 -13.93 -3.23 0.75
CA MET A 107 -13.20 -4.38 1.23
C MET A 107 -12.32 -4.99 0.12
N PRO A 108 -11.11 -5.45 0.44
CA PRO A 108 -10.31 -6.23 -0.51
C PRO A 108 -10.95 -7.60 -0.81
N PRO A 109 -10.58 -8.27 -1.92
CA PRO A 109 -11.18 -9.54 -2.33
C PRO A 109 -10.94 -10.62 -1.26
N VAL A 110 -11.92 -11.49 -1.02
CA VAL A 110 -11.81 -12.58 -0.03
C VAL A 110 -10.80 -13.62 -0.54
N PRO A 111 -9.86 -14.11 0.29
CA PRO A 111 -8.96 -15.17 -0.13
C PRO A 111 -9.75 -16.44 -0.46
N LEU A 112 -9.41 -17.08 -1.57
CA LEU A 112 -10.03 -18.33 -2.00
C LEU A 112 -9.16 -19.51 -1.62
N GLN A 113 -9.79 -20.60 -1.16
CA GLN A 113 -9.08 -21.85 -0.93
C GLN A 113 -8.58 -22.39 -2.27
N THR A 114 -7.28 -22.69 -2.34
CA THR A 114 -6.65 -23.30 -3.52
C THR A 114 -6.00 -24.62 -3.13
N LYS A 115 -5.77 -25.47 -4.13
CA LYS A 115 -5.05 -26.73 -3.97
C LYS A 115 -3.55 -26.48 -3.91
N HIS A 116 -2.80 -27.53 -3.62
CA HIS A 116 -1.34 -27.42 -3.52
C HIS A 116 -0.69 -27.38 -4.90
N HIS A 117 0.33 -26.54 -5.03
CA HIS A 117 1.21 -26.57 -6.19
C HIS A 117 2.22 -27.72 -6.05
N PRO A 118 2.52 -28.52 -7.09
CA PRO A 118 3.41 -29.68 -6.99
C PRO A 118 4.79 -29.38 -6.39
N SER A 119 5.40 -28.24 -6.75
CA SER A 119 6.71 -27.84 -6.22
C SER A 119 6.71 -27.42 -4.74
N ALA A 120 5.53 -27.18 -4.15
CA ALA A 120 5.36 -26.72 -2.77
C ALA A 120 5.08 -27.86 -1.78
N VAL A 121 5.06 -29.10 -2.25
CA VAL A 121 4.50 -30.24 -1.53
C VAL A 121 5.59 -31.09 -0.90
N ASP A 122 5.50 -31.26 0.42
CA ASP A 122 6.36 -32.18 1.17
C ASP A 122 5.85 -33.62 1.15
N LEU A 123 6.74 -34.58 1.39
CA LEU A 123 6.39 -36.00 1.47
C LEU A 123 5.24 -36.30 2.48
N LEU A 124 5.24 -35.62 3.63
CA LEU A 124 4.19 -35.76 4.64
C LEU A 124 2.83 -35.25 4.13
N LEU A 125 2.85 -34.18 3.35
CA LEU A 125 1.63 -33.64 2.74
C LEU A 125 1.10 -34.60 1.67
N ILE A 126 1.96 -35.19 0.83
CA ILE A 126 1.52 -36.23 -0.13
C ILE A 126 0.87 -37.40 0.60
N LYS A 127 1.50 -37.90 1.68
CA LYS A 127 0.94 -38.99 2.50
C LYS A 127 -0.45 -38.65 3.04
N ARG A 128 -0.64 -37.43 3.54
CA ARG A 128 -1.95 -36.95 4.02
C ARG A 128 -2.97 -36.88 2.88
N LEU A 129 -2.61 -36.28 1.76
CA LEU A 129 -3.49 -36.17 0.59
C LEU A 129 -3.89 -37.56 0.06
N VAL A 130 -2.98 -38.53 0.04
CA VAL A 130 -3.27 -39.92 -0.35
C VAL A 130 -4.25 -40.59 0.62
N ALA A 131 -4.19 -40.28 1.92
CA ALA A 131 -5.11 -40.82 2.91
C ALA A 131 -6.52 -40.19 2.83
N GLU A 132 -6.59 -38.88 2.56
CA GLU A 132 -7.82 -38.09 2.56
C GLU A 132 -8.53 -38.05 1.19
N THR A 133 -7.82 -38.30 0.09
CA THR A 133 -8.38 -38.14 -1.26
C THR A 133 -9.56 -39.07 -1.52
N THR A 134 -10.51 -38.54 -2.28
CA THR A 134 -11.65 -39.30 -2.82
C THR A 134 -11.32 -39.96 -4.16
N LYS A 135 -10.17 -39.65 -4.77
CA LYS A 135 -9.77 -40.16 -6.09
C LYS A 135 -9.23 -41.57 -5.98
N GLN A 136 -9.73 -42.45 -6.84
CA GLN A 136 -9.37 -43.87 -6.83
C GLN A 136 -8.02 -44.12 -7.51
N ASN A 137 -7.75 -43.44 -8.61
CA ASN A 137 -6.62 -43.73 -9.50
C ASN A 137 -5.55 -42.64 -9.46
N LEU A 138 -4.28 -43.03 -9.64
CA LEU A 138 -3.13 -42.13 -9.60
C LEU A 138 -3.23 -40.96 -10.60
N LEU A 139 -3.72 -41.22 -11.81
CA LEU A 139 -3.92 -40.17 -12.81
C LEU A 139 -4.89 -39.08 -12.31
N GLN A 140 -6.01 -39.49 -11.73
CA GLN A 140 -7.02 -38.57 -11.21
C GLN A 140 -6.51 -37.83 -9.97
N PHE A 141 -5.72 -38.49 -9.13
CA PHE A 141 -5.08 -37.87 -7.98
C PHE A 141 -4.15 -36.73 -8.41
N LEU A 142 -3.23 -36.99 -9.36
CA LEU A 142 -2.32 -35.96 -9.86
C LEU A 142 -3.05 -34.79 -10.51
N GLN A 143 -4.10 -35.07 -11.30
CA GLN A 143 -4.87 -34.05 -11.99
C GLN A 143 -5.74 -33.19 -11.03
N HIS A 144 -6.29 -33.80 -9.97
CA HIS A 144 -7.31 -33.14 -9.16
C HIS A 144 -6.87 -32.75 -7.77
N GLU A 145 -5.77 -33.26 -7.21
CA GLU A 145 -5.28 -32.81 -5.88
C GLU A 145 -4.27 -31.67 -5.98
N PHE A 146 -3.68 -31.45 -7.16
CA PHE A 146 -2.69 -30.40 -7.39
C PHE A 146 -3.16 -29.36 -8.40
N VAL A 147 -2.61 -28.15 -8.29
CA VAL A 147 -2.82 -27.05 -9.25
C VAL A 147 -1.89 -27.22 -10.44
N ASN A 148 -2.31 -26.74 -11.62
CA ASN A 148 -1.50 -26.70 -12.85
C ASN A 148 -1.03 -28.09 -13.38
N ILE A 149 -1.69 -29.18 -13.01
CA ILE A 149 -1.48 -30.49 -13.63
C ILE A 149 -2.66 -30.83 -14.56
N SER A 150 -2.44 -30.71 -15.87
CA SER A 150 -3.38 -31.18 -16.88
C SER A 150 -3.27 -32.70 -17.06
N LYS A 151 -4.33 -33.34 -17.60
CA LYS A 151 -4.34 -34.78 -17.91
C LYS A 151 -3.10 -35.24 -18.72
N PRO A 152 -2.73 -34.61 -19.86
CA PRO A 152 -1.54 -35.04 -20.62
C PRO A 152 -0.23 -34.79 -19.87
N HIS A 153 -0.19 -33.86 -18.91
CA HIS A 153 0.97 -33.66 -18.06
C HIS A 153 1.05 -34.74 -16.99
N ALA A 154 -0.07 -35.12 -16.37
CA ALA A 154 -0.13 -36.22 -15.42
C ALA A 154 0.26 -37.57 -16.06
N GLU A 155 -0.18 -37.86 -17.28
CA GLU A 155 0.22 -39.07 -18.01
C GLU A 155 1.74 -39.12 -18.25
N ARG A 156 2.34 -37.99 -18.63
CA ARG A 156 3.80 -37.85 -18.78
C ARG A 156 4.54 -38.04 -17.46
N LEU A 157 4.06 -37.40 -16.38
CA LEU A 157 4.67 -37.55 -15.05
C LEU A 157 4.67 -39.02 -14.60
N ILE A 158 3.56 -39.74 -14.79
CA ILE A 158 3.48 -41.16 -14.44
C ILE A 158 4.49 -41.98 -15.26
N GLY A 159 4.68 -41.67 -16.54
CA GLY A 159 5.71 -42.31 -17.37
C GLY A 159 7.14 -42.10 -16.84
N GLU A 160 7.47 -40.89 -16.41
CA GLU A 160 8.79 -40.52 -15.84
C GLU A 160 9.05 -41.14 -14.45
N MET A 161 7.98 -41.49 -13.71
CA MET A 161 8.12 -42.14 -12.41
C MET A 161 8.69 -43.55 -12.52
N GLY A 162 8.48 -44.24 -13.65
CA GLY A 162 9.04 -45.56 -13.97
C GLY A 162 7.98 -46.67 -14.14
N PRO A 163 8.41 -47.91 -14.44
CA PRO A 163 7.51 -49.03 -14.72
C PRO A 163 6.66 -49.45 -13.52
N ASP A 164 7.07 -49.09 -12.31
CA ASP A 164 6.34 -49.36 -11.07
C ASP A 164 5.09 -48.49 -10.90
N PHE A 165 4.80 -47.59 -11.85
CA PHE A 165 3.67 -46.68 -11.82
C PHE A 165 2.74 -46.94 -13.01
N SER A 166 1.43 -46.96 -12.72
CA SER A 166 0.38 -47.11 -13.74
C SER A 166 -0.71 -46.07 -13.53
N GLN A 167 -1.29 -45.58 -14.62
CA GLN A 167 -2.37 -44.58 -14.58
C GLN A 167 -3.59 -45.05 -13.78
N LYS A 168 -3.87 -46.36 -13.81
CA LYS A 168 -4.99 -47.00 -13.12
C LYS A 168 -4.62 -47.54 -11.73
N MET A 169 -3.39 -47.30 -11.27
CA MET A 169 -2.94 -47.71 -9.94
C MET A 169 -3.82 -47.05 -8.87
N ALA A 170 -4.23 -47.84 -7.88
CA ALA A 170 -5.00 -47.33 -6.76
C ALA A 170 -4.14 -46.40 -5.89
N VAL A 171 -4.65 -45.21 -5.59
CA VAL A 171 -3.89 -44.19 -4.83
C VAL A 171 -3.58 -44.67 -3.41
N LYS A 172 -4.52 -45.37 -2.79
CA LYS A 172 -4.40 -45.91 -1.43
C LYS A 172 -3.43 -47.09 -1.30
N SER A 173 -3.02 -47.70 -2.41
CA SER A 173 -2.04 -48.80 -2.39
C SER A 173 -0.60 -48.33 -2.62
N LEU A 174 -0.36 -47.02 -2.72
CA LEU A 174 0.99 -46.48 -2.94
C LEU A 174 1.91 -46.77 -1.76
N THR A 175 3.08 -47.34 -2.05
CA THR A 175 4.10 -47.65 -1.04
C THR A 175 4.89 -46.40 -0.64
N SER A 176 5.54 -46.44 0.52
CA SER A 176 6.39 -45.32 0.97
C SER A 176 7.52 -44.99 -0.01
N GLN A 177 8.07 -46.00 -0.70
CA GLN A 177 9.12 -45.80 -1.72
C GLN A 177 8.55 -45.08 -2.95
N GLN A 178 7.35 -45.46 -3.40
CA GLN A 178 6.68 -44.79 -4.51
C GLN A 178 6.35 -43.32 -4.18
N LEU A 179 5.92 -43.03 -2.95
CA LEU A 179 5.68 -41.64 -2.52
C LEU A 179 6.95 -40.79 -2.51
N VAL A 180 8.09 -41.37 -2.10
CA VAL A 180 9.40 -40.70 -2.19
C VAL A 180 9.76 -40.41 -3.64
N ARG A 181 9.51 -41.36 -4.56
CA ARG A 181 9.75 -41.16 -5.99
C ARG A 181 8.88 -40.05 -6.59
N ILE A 182 7.60 -39.98 -6.24
CA ILE A 182 6.70 -38.88 -6.64
C ILE A 182 7.26 -37.53 -6.16
N HIS A 183 7.64 -37.44 -4.88
CA HIS A 183 8.20 -36.23 -4.29
C HIS A 183 9.51 -35.80 -4.98
N GLN A 184 10.42 -36.75 -5.27
CA GLN A 184 11.65 -36.46 -6.01
C GLN A 184 11.36 -35.89 -7.39
N LEU A 185 10.40 -36.49 -8.12
CA LEU A 185 10.02 -36.01 -9.44
C LEU A 185 9.41 -34.61 -9.38
N PHE A 186 8.57 -34.30 -8.38
CA PHE A 186 7.99 -32.96 -8.20
C PHE A 186 9.04 -31.87 -7.96
N ARG A 187 10.19 -32.21 -7.35
CA ARG A 187 11.30 -31.26 -7.16
C ARG A 187 12.15 -31.07 -8.41
N GLN A 188 12.20 -32.07 -9.30
CA GLN A 188 12.99 -32.04 -10.52
C GLN A 188 12.20 -31.45 -11.70
N ALA A 189 10.90 -31.70 -11.75
CA ALA A 189 10.03 -31.22 -12.81
C ALA A 189 9.73 -29.72 -12.66
N LYS A 190 9.69 -29.02 -13.79
CA LYS A 190 9.25 -27.62 -13.86
C LYS A 190 7.75 -27.59 -14.12
N PHE A 191 7.02 -26.92 -13.24
CA PHE A 191 5.58 -26.68 -13.34
C PHE A 191 5.30 -25.22 -13.69
N ASP A 192 4.13 -24.96 -14.25
CA ASP A 192 3.66 -23.60 -14.50
C ASP A 192 3.35 -22.89 -13.18
N ASP A 193 3.62 -21.58 -13.13
CA ASP A 193 3.43 -20.77 -11.94
C ASP A 193 1.97 -20.76 -11.46
N PRO A 194 1.70 -20.93 -10.15
CA PRO A 194 0.35 -20.86 -9.60
C PRO A 194 -0.24 -19.45 -9.72
N SER A 195 -1.56 -19.38 -9.90
CA SER A 195 -2.27 -18.10 -9.98
C SER A 195 -2.26 -17.34 -8.64
N GLY A 196 -2.13 -16.01 -8.68
CA GLY A 196 -2.25 -15.14 -7.50
C GLY A 196 -3.68 -14.90 -7.00
N ASN A 197 -4.71 -15.43 -7.67
CA ASN A 197 -6.13 -15.15 -7.36
C ASN A 197 -6.59 -15.69 -6.01
N CYS A 198 -5.86 -16.65 -5.41
CA CYS A 198 -6.14 -17.14 -4.07
C CYS A 198 -5.72 -16.14 -2.97
N LEU A 199 -4.94 -15.13 -3.32
CA LEU A 199 -4.41 -14.16 -2.38
C LEU A 199 -5.39 -13.01 -2.16
N SER A 200 -5.23 -12.35 -1.00
CA SER A 200 -6.05 -11.24 -0.58
C SER A 200 -5.14 -10.07 -0.17
N PRO A 201 -4.55 -9.35 -1.15
CA PRO A 201 -3.78 -8.14 -0.87
C PRO A 201 -4.66 -7.04 -0.28
N ALA A 202 -4.09 -6.04 0.40
CA ALA A 202 -4.87 -4.92 0.92
C ALA A 202 -5.46 -4.07 -0.23
N GLY A 203 -4.71 -3.98 -1.32
CA GLY A 203 -4.95 -3.12 -2.48
C GLY A 203 -4.18 -1.81 -2.37
N GLU A 204 -3.69 -1.32 -3.51
CA GLU A 204 -2.96 -0.04 -3.59
C GLU A 204 -3.78 1.13 -3.01
N TYR A 205 -5.06 1.19 -3.35
CA TYR A 205 -6.01 2.20 -2.86
C TYR A 205 -6.14 2.20 -1.33
N ASN A 206 -6.37 1.02 -0.74
CA ASN A 206 -6.55 0.88 0.70
C ASN A 206 -5.25 1.20 1.46
N LEU A 207 -4.11 0.69 0.98
CA LEU A 207 -2.81 1.00 1.58
C LEU A 207 -2.55 2.51 1.57
N ARG A 208 -2.81 3.18 0.44
CA ARG A 208 -2.66 4.63 0.31
C ARG A 208 -3.55 5.39 1.29
N LEU A 209 -4.83 5.02 1.37
CA LEU A 209 -5.78 5.66 2.29
C LEU A 209 -5.36 5.50 3.75
N GLY A 210 -4.92 4.30 4.14
CA GLY A 210 -4.48 4.02 5.50
C GLY A 210 -3.26 4.85 5.90
N ILE A 211 -2.28 4.97 5.00
CA ILE A 211 -1.09 5.81 5.21
C ILE A 211 -1.50 7.28 5.39
N ILE A 212 -2.34 7.82 4.50
CA ILE A 212 -2.80 9.22 4.57
C ILE A 212 -3.56 9.47 5.88
N LYS A 213 -4.44 8.54 6.25
CA LYS A 213 -5.29 8.63 7.43
C LYS A 213 -4.47 8.68 8.72
N GLU A 214 -3.55 7.75 8.90
CA GLU A 214 -2.88 7.57 10.20
C GLU A 214 -1.63 8.44 10.36
N LEU A 215 -0.95 8.82 9.27
CA LEU A 215 0.35 9.49 9.36
C LEU A 215 0.34 10.94 8.87
N HIS A 216 -0.70 11.33 8.12
CA HIS A 216 -0.82 12.66 7.52
C HIS A 216 0.46 13.14 6.81
N PRO A 217 1.02 12.35 5.87
CA PRO A 217 2.21 12.75 5.14
C PRO A 217 1.90 13.86 4.12
N ASP A 218 2.94 14.59 3.72
CA ASP A 218 2.82 15.61 2.66
C ASP A 218 2.60 14.96 1.29
N MET A 219 3.25 13.81 1.09
CA MET A 219 3.28 13.12 -0.18
C MET A 219 3.26 11.61 0.06
N VAL A 220 2.52 10.88 -0.78
CA VAL A 220 2.46 9.43 -0.75
C VAL A 220 2.48 8.87 -2.18
N ALA A 221 3.16 7.74 -2.34
CA ALA A 221 3.05 6.87 -3.49
C ALA A 221 2.90 5.43 -3.03
N THR A 222 2.17 4.65 -3.81
CA THR A 222 1.85 3.25 -3.53
C THR A 222 1.96 2.46 -4.81
N HIS A 223 2.20 1.16 -4.69
CA HIS A 223 2.28 0.26 -5.82
C HIS A 223 2.01 -1.17 -5.35
N ALA A 224 1.21 -1.91 -6.11
CA ALA A 224 1.04 -3.35 -5.93
C ALA A 224 1.70 -4.09 -7.11
N SER A 225 2.58 -5.05 -6.80
CA SER A 225 3.25 -5.86 -7.83
C SER A 225 2.29 -6.86 -8.46
N SER A 226 2.62 -7.35 -9.65
CA SER A 226 2.02 -8.58 -10.16
C SER A 226 2.34 -9.78 -9.24
N PRO A 227 1.52 -10.84 -9.25
CA PRO A 227 1.83 -12.07 -8.52
C PRO A 227 3.16 -12.66 -9.00
N GLN A 228 3.97 -13.09 -8.05
CA GLN A 228 5.22 -13.82 -8.25
C GLN A 228 5.17 -15.13 -7.46
N VAL A 229 6.15 -16.01 -7.64
CA VAL A 229 6.13 -17.35 -7.04
C VAL A 229 7.42 -17.60 -6.29
N PHE A 230 7.29 -18.21 -5.10
CA PHE A 230 8.41 -18.69 -4.31
C PHE A 230 8.09 -20.10 -3.82
N GLU A 231 8.93 -21.09 -4.13
CA GLU A 231 8.73 -22.50 -3.75
C GLU A 231 7.32 -23.05 -4.09
N GLY A 232 6.74 -22.63 -5.23
CA GLY A 232 5.37 -23.02 -5.60
C GLY A 232 4.25 -22.33 -4.81
N HIS A 233 4.57 -21.32 -4.00
CA HIS A 233 3.59 -20.46 -3.36
C HIS A 233 3.50 -19.11 -4.08
N PRO A 234 2.31 -18.69 -4.55
CA PRO A 234 2.15 -17.36 -5.11
C PRO A 234 2.24 -16.33 -3.99
N PHE A 235 2.89 -15.21 -4.27
CA PHE A 235 2.97 -14.06 -3.40
C PHE A 235 2.83 -12.73 -4.16
N ILE A 236 2.32 -11.71 -3.48
CA ILE A 236 2.19 -10.35 -3.98
C ILE A 236 2.89 -9.41 -2.99
N VAL A 237 3.60 -8.40 -3.52
CA VAL A 237 4.23 -7.36 -2.72
C VAL A 237 3.52 -6.04 -2.97
N GLU A 238 3.03 -5.43 -1.91
CA GLU A 238 2.46 -4.09 -1.93
C GLU A 238 3.40 -3.14 -1.21
N ALA A 239 3.79 -2.06 -1.85
CA ALA A 239 4.69 -1.07 -1.29
C ALA A 239 4.01 0.31 -1.22
N GLY A 240 4.39 1.09 -0.22
CA GLY A 240 4.02 2.47 -0.05
C GLY A 240 5.21 3.27 0.47
N ILE A 241 5.41 4.47 -0.05
CA ILE A 241 6.41 5.41 0.46
C ILE A 241 5.73 6.73 0.74
N SER A 242 5.96 7.27 1.93
CA SER A 242 5.46 8.57 2.35
C SER A 242 6.60 9.50 2.74
N ILE A 243 6.44 10.78 2.45
CA ILE A 243 7.37 11.85 2.86
C ILE A 243 6.62 12.82 3.76
N GLY A 244 7.24 13.18 4.88
CA GLY A 244 6.63 14.02 5.90
C GLY A 244 5.80 13.22 6.90
N GLY A 245 4.89 13.91 7.59
CA GLY A 245 4.03 13.32 8.62
C GLY A 245 4.36 13.83 10.02
N LYS A 246 3.32 13.98 10.82
CA LYS A 246 3.41 14.55 12.18
C LYS A 246 4.21 13.65 13.12
N ASP A 247 3.95 12.34 13.06
CA ASP A 247 4.49 11.35 13.99
C ASP A 247 5.61 10.47 13.37
N VAL A 248 6.16 10.91 12.24
CA VAL A 248 7.28 10.23 11.56
C VAL A 248 8.58 10.92 11.97
N LYS A 249 9.55 10.14 12.44
CA LYS A 249 10.89 10.66 12.80
C LYS A 249 11.70 10.94 11.54
N GLN A 250 12.68 11.83 11.62
CA GLN A 250 13.66 11.99 10.54
C GLN A 250 14.40 10.66 10.32
N GLY A 251 14.67 10.32 9.06
CA GLY A 251 15.21 9.01 8.70
C GLY A 251 14.18 8.07 8.08
N LEU A 252 14.61 6.81 7.94
CA LEU A 252 13.77 5.70 7.47
C LEU A 252 12.94 5.13 8.62
N ASN A 253 11.62 5.20 8.48
CA ASN A 253 10.65 4.56 9.37
C ASN A 253 10.00 3.44 8.58
N ILE A 254 10.33 2.19 8.91
CA ILE A 254 9.92 1.03 8.11
C ILE A 254 8.77 0.31 8.83
N PHE A 255 7.67 0.14 8.10
CA PHE A 255 6.45 -0.52 8.50
C PHE A 255 6.29 -1.78 7.65
N ARG A 256 6.31 -2.93 8.31
CA ARG A 256 6.36 -4.24 7.66
C ARG A 256 5.07 -4.98 7.94
N PHE A 257 4.51 -5.58 6.91
CA PHE A 257 3.30 -6.38 7.01
C PHE A 257 3.51 -7.72 6.31
N ALA A 258 2.94 -8.76 6.90
CA ALA A 258 2.87 -10.07 6.27
C ALA A 258 1.45 -10.61 6.43
N ASN A 259 0.77 -10.94 5.32
CA ASN A 259 -0.64 -11.31 5.30
C ASN A 259 -1.53 -10.35 6.11
N ARG A 260 -1.32 -9.02 5.94
CA ARG A 260 -1.99 -7.92 6.66
C ARG A 260 -1.72 -7.85 8.17
N ILE A 261 -0.73 -8.58 8.66
CA ILE A 261 -0.31 -8.54 10.07
C ILE A 261 0.94 -7.66 10.19
N PRO A 262 0.92 -6.61 11.03
CA PRO A 262 2.09 -5.81 11.37
C PRO A 262 3.19 -6.64 12.03
N LEU A 263 4.43 -6.47 11.55
CA LEU A 263 5.62 -7.10 12.13
C LEU A 263 6.43 -6.07 12.92
N LEU A 264 6.43 -6.18 14.24
CA LEU A 264 7.00 -5.14 15.12
C LEU A 264 8.43 -5.43 15.57
N PHE A 265 8.79 -6.70 15.77
CA PHE A 265 10.07 -7.07 16.36
C PHE A 265 11.09 -7.48 15.29
N GLU A 266 12.36 -7.58 15.70
CA GLU A 266 13.45 -8.15 14.89
C GLU A 266 13.67 -7.47 13.51
N GLN A 267 13.37 -6.17 13.44
CA GLN A 267 13.41 -5.40 12.20
C GLN A 267 14.77 -5.44 11.48
N GLY A 268 15.90 -5.55 12.20
CA GLY A 268 17.24 -5.46 11.63
C GLY A 268 17.63 -6.59 10.67
N ALA A 269 17.02 -7.77 10.82
CA ALA A 269 17.27 -8.93 9.95
C ALA A 269 16.27 -9.07 8.79
N ASP A 270 15.22 -8.24 8.78
CA ASP A 270 14.13 -8.37 7.82
C ASP A 270 14.51 -7.92 6.40
N VAL A 271 14.04 -8.68 5.42
CA VAL A 271 14.23 -8.42 3.98
C VAL A 271 13.79 -7.01 3.56
N ILE A 272 12.68 -6.51 4.10
CA ILE A 272 12.14 -5.18 3.80
C ILE A 272 13.11 -4.12 4.31
N THR A 273 13.54 -4.26 5.57
CA THR A 273 14.47 -3.32 6.20
C THR A 273 15.81 -3.29 5.49
N ARG A 274 16.39 -4.47 5.24
CA ARG A 274 17.66 -4.62 4.52
C ARG A 274 17.57 -4.02 3.12
N THR A 275 16.47 -4.25 2.41
CA THR A 275 16.25 -3.72 1.06
C THR A 275 16.12 -2.21 1.07
N ALA A 276 15.28 -1.64 1.93
CA ALA A 276 15.08 -0.20 2.03
C ALA A 276 16.36 0.54 2.46
N ALA A 277 17.14 -0.04 3.38
CA ALA A 277 18.35 0.60 3.89
C ALA A 277 19.57 0.44 2.99
N LYS A 278 19.77 -0.73 2.34
CA LYS A 278 21.01 -1.04 1.61
C LYS A 278 20.87 -1.07 0.08
N ARG A 279 19.67 -1.38 -0.45
CA ARG A 279 19.49 -1.70 -1.88
C ARG A 279 18.79 -0.60 -2.68
N ILE A 280 18.26 0.43 -2.00
CA ILE A 280 17.61 1.60 -2.61
C ILE A 280 18.51 2.82 -2.47
N SER A 281 18.84 3.47 -3.59
CA SER A 281 19.55 4.74 -3.63
C SER A 281 18.55 5.90 -3.55
N TRP A 282 18.24 6.35 -2.33
CA TRP A 282 17.25 7.41 -2.07
C TRP A 282 17.60 8.75 -2.74
N SER A 283 18.89 9.12 -2.74
CA SER A 283 19.39 10.36 -3.33
C SER A 283 19.08 10.48 -4.83
N SER A 284 19.10 9.35 -5.56
CA SER A 284 18.75 9.30 -6.99
C SER A 284 17.30 9.71 -7.28
N TYR A 285 16.44 9.66 -6.26
CA TYR A 285 15.03 10.04 -6.32
C TYR A 285 14.74 11.40 -5.68
N LYS A 286 15.78 12.21 -5.40
CA LYS A 286 15.68 13.51 -4.72
C LYS A 286 15.13 13.40 -3.29
N ILE A 287 15.40 12.27 -2.62
CA ILE A 287 15.03 12.03 -1.23
C ILE A 287 16.32 11.95 -0.40
N ASN A 288 16.41 12.76 0.65
CA ASN A 288 17.52 12.76 1.59
C ASN A 288 17.23 11.85 2.78
N GLN A 289 17.93 10.73 2.87
CA GLN A 289 17.70 9.72 3.90
C GLN A 289 17.92 10.23 5.33
N GLN A 290 18.83 11.17 5.58
CA GLN A 290 19.09 11.66 6.94
C GLN A 290 18.12 12.76 7.37
N GLN A 291 17.74 13.65 6.45
CA GLN A 291 16.96 14.84 6.77
C GLN A 291 15.45 14.63 6.62
N ASP A 292 15.03 13.85 5.63
CA ASP A 292 13.62 13.67 5.34
C ASP A 292 12.96 12.69 6.32
N LYS A 293 11.69 12.95 6.62
CA LYS A 293 10.84 12.01 7.35
C LYS A 293 10.25 11.00 6.36
N ILE A 294 10.86 9.83 6.26
CA ILE A 294 10.49 8.83 5.24
C ILE A 294 9.75 7.68 5.93
N GLY A 295 8.53 7.41 5.49
CA GLY A 295 7.76 6.23 5.85
C GLY A 295 7.82 5.20 4.72
N VAL A 296 8.28 3.99 5.02
CA VAL A 296 8.36 2.87 4.06
C VAL A 296 7.41 1.78 4.52
N PHE A 297 6.39 1.48 3.73
CA PHE A 297 5.36 0.47 4.02
C PHE A 297 5.53 -0.66 3.02
N VAL A 298 5.69 -1.90 3.49
CA VAL A 298 5.71 -3.06 2.59
C VAL A 298 4.88 -4.18 3.20
N SER A 299 3.93 -4.69 2.42
CA SER A 299 3.08 -5.83 2.73
C SER A 299 3.40 -6.98 1.79
N ILE A 300 3.78 -8.12 2.35
CA ILE A 300 3.98 -9.37 1.61
C ILE A 300 2.78 -10.28 1.89
N VAL A 301 2.06 -10.66 0.84
CA VAL A 301 0.88 -11.52 0.96
C VAL A 301 1.15 -12.82 0.21
N SER A 302 1.04 -13.97 0.89
CA SER A 302 1.33 -15.29 0.33
C SER A 302 0.51 -16.38 1.04
N THR A 303 0.30 -17.51 0.38
CA THR A 303 -0.24 -18.72 1.03
C THR A 303 0.70 -19.25 2.12
N LYS A 304 2.02 -19.04 1.97
CA LYS A 304 3.04 -19.43 2.94
C LYS A 304 4.07 -18.31 3.03
N ILE A 305 4.20 -17.71 4.21
CA ILE A 305 5.23 -16.72 4.48
C ILE A 305 6.45 -17.43 5.10
N PRO A 306 7.65 -17.27 4.53
CA PRO A 306 8.87 -17.92 5.02
C PRO A 306 9.46 -17.13 6.20
N PHE A 307 8.83 -17.25 7.37
CA PHE A 307 9.35 -16.69 8.62
C PHE A 307 10.60 -17.46 9.09
N LYS A 308 11.61 -16.73 9.57
CA LYS A 308 12.85 -17.34 10.10
C LYS A 308 12.76 -17.74 11.57
N GLY A 309 11.91 -17.07 12.36
CA GLY A 309 11.67 -17.37 13.78
C GLY A 309 10.29 -17.98 14.02
N THR A 310 10.16 -18.75 15.12
CA THR A 310 8.88 -19.33 15.56
C THR A 310 7.85 -18.25 15.92
N GLY A 311 8.31 -17.08 16.35
CA GLY A 311 7.48 -15.91 16.66
C GLY A 311 6.87 -15.22 15.44
N LYS A 312 7.30 -15.56 14.21
CA LYS A 312 6.80 -14.97 12.96
C LYS A 312 6.97 -13.43 12.87
N GLU A 313 8.12 -12.93 13.34
CA GLU A 313 8.39 -11.49 13.46
C GLU A 313 9.14 -10.87 12.28
N TYR A 314 9.79 -11.69 11.44
CA TYR A 314 10.50 -11.20 10.26
C TYR A 314 10.65 -12.25 9.17
N ILE A 315 10.88 -11.75 7.95
CA ILE A 315 11.19 -12.54 6.77
C ILE A 315 12.67 -12.34 6.43
N GLY A 316 13.42 -13.42 6.26
CA GLY A 316 14.87 -13.37 6.01
C GLY A 316 15.23 -12.80 4.63
N ASP A 317 16.39 -12.14 4.55
CA ASP A 317 16.93 -11.58 3.28
C ASP A 317 17.65 -12.63 2.40
N ASP A 318 17.65 -13.89 2.81
CA ASP A 318 18.21 -15.01 2.05
C ASP A 318 17.35 -15.42 0.84
N ILE A 319 16.08 -15.00 0.82
CA ILE A 319 15.14 -15.31 -0.25
C ILE A 319 15.22 -14.24 -1.33
N THR A 320 15.92 -14.57 -2.41
CA THR A 320 16.25 -13.61 -3.48
C THR A 320 15.04 -13.16 -4.27
N GLU A 321 14.07 -14.04 -4.49
CA GLU A 321 12.83 -13.81 -5.23
C GLU A 321 12.03 -12.71 -4.53
N ILE A 322 11.74 -12.89 -3.24
CA ILE A 322 11.04 -11.92 -2.41
C ILE A 322 11.84 -10.61 -2.32
N SER A 323 13.14 -10.68 -2.08
CA SER A 323 13.97 -9.48 -1.93
C SER A 323 14.04 -8.65 -3.23
N SER A 324 14.08 -9.32 -4.38
CA SER A 324 14.03 -8.66 -5.70
C SER A 324 12.66 -8.01 -5.96
N ALA A 325 11.57 -8.69 -5.57
CA ALA A 325 10.20 -8.19 -5.68
C ALA A 325 9.98 -6.94 -4.83
N VAL A 326 10.42 -6.96 -3.56
CA VAL A 326 10.38 -5.82 -2.65
C VAL A 326 11.18 -4.65 -3.22
N LYS A 327 12.39 -4.90 -3.73
CA LYS A 327 13.21 -3.85 -4.35
C LYS A 327 12.51 -3.24 -5.55
N SER A 328 11.88 -4.05 -6.40
CA SER A 328 11.14 -3.58 -7.57
C SER A 328 9.94 -2.71 -7.16
N ALA A 329 9.13 -3.18 -6.20
CA ALA A 329 7.97 -2.46 -5.72
C ALA A 329 8.34 -1.10 -5.10
N LEU A 330 9.40 -1.06 -4.28
CA LEU A 330 9.91 0.19 -3.70
C LEU A 330 10.41 1.16 -4.77
N LYS A 331 11.13 0.67 -5.80
CA LYS A 331 11.58 1.50 -6.91
C LYS A 331 10.41 2.17 -7.64
N GLN A 332 9.32 1.45 -7.88
CA GLN A 332 8.13 2.02 -8.53
C GLN A 332 7.54 3.16 -7.70
N CYS A 333 7.40 2.99 -6.37
CA CYS A 333 6.97 4.07 -5.48
C CYS A 333 7.93 5.27 -5.51
N CYS A 334 9.25 5.04 -5.52
CA CYS A 334 10.25 6.10 -5.60
C CYS A 334 10.16 6.88 -6.92
N LEU A 335 9.92 6.21 -8.05
CA LEU A 335 9.75 6.87 -9.36
C LEU A 335 8.52 7.78 -9.37
N GLN A 336 7.39 7.31 -8.84
CA GLN A 336 6.19 8.13 -8.70
C GLN A 336 6.42 9.35 -7.80
N LEU A 337 7.12 9.18 -6.66
CA LEU A 337 7.45 10.28 -5.76
C LEU A 337 8.41 11.28 -6.41
N LYS A 338 9.44 10.81 -7.12
CA LYS A 338 10.41 11.67 -7.79
C LYS A 338 9.73 12.70 -8.69
N SER A 339 8.76 12.27 -9.51
CA SER A 339 7.98 13.16 -10.36
C SER A 339 7.26 14.24 -9.55
N LYS A 340 6.59 13.86 -8.46
CA LYS A 340 5.89 14.81 -7.60
C LYS A 340 6.84 15.77 -6.87
N ILE A 341 8.00 15.29 -6.40
CA ILE A 341 9.01 16.09 -5.69
C ILE A 341 9.58 17.14 -6.63
N VAL A 342 9.98 16.73 -7.83
CA VAL A 342 10.50 17.63 -8.86
C VAL A 342 9.47 18.70 -9.22
N LYS A 343 8.20 18.32 -9.41
CA LYS A 343 7.11 19.28 -9.66
C LYS A 343 6.95 20.30 -8.53
N LYS A 344 7.01 19.84 -7.26
CA LYS A 344 6.93 20.73 -6.09
C LYS A 344 8.14 21.67 -5.99
N LEU A 345 9.35 21.16 -6.28
CA LEU A 345 10.57 21.95 -6.26
C LEU A 345 10.54 23.05 -7.34
N GLN A 346 10.13 22.70 -8.56
CA GLN A 346 10.00 23.65 -9.66
C GLN A 346 8.93 24.71 -9.38
N ALA A 347 7.79 24.34 -8.81
CA ALA A 347 6.77 25.29 -8.41
C ALA A 347 7.30 26.29 -7.36
N ARG A 348 8.10 25.81 -6.40
CA ARG A 348 8.76 26.65 -5.40
C ARG A 348 9.80 27.58 -6.04
N GLU A 349 10.64 27.06 -6.93
CA GLU A 349 11.65 27.85 -7.65
C GLU A 349 11.01 28.97 -8.48
N ARG A 350 9.88 28.69 -9.16
CA ARG A 350 9.11 29.71 -9.88
C ARG A 350 8.57 30.78 -8.93
N GLN A 351 7.96 30.38 -7.83
CA GLN A 351 7.44 31.33 -6.84
C GLN A 351 8.55 32.19 -6.21
N ASP A 352 9.69 31.58 -5.89
CA ASP A 352 10.86 32.28 -5.36
C ASP A 352 11.47 33.23 -6.41
N ARG A 353 11.50 32.83 -7.69
CA ARG A 353 11.90 33.70 -8.81
C ARG A 353 10.96 34.90 -8.97
N LYS A 354 9.64 34.68 -9.02
CA LYS A 354 8.63 35.75 -9.08
C LYS A 354 8.81 36.74 -7.93
N ARG A 355 8.92 36.22 -6.70
CA ARG A 355 9.13 37.04 -5.50
C ARG A 355 10.43 37.86 -5.58
N ASN A 356 11.52 37.24 -6.04
CA ASN A 356 12.80 37.93 -6.18
C ASN A 356 12.75 39.00 -7.27
N LEU A 357 12.20 38.71 -8.45
CA LEU A 357 12.04 39.68 -9.52
C LEU A 357 11.19 40.87 -9.05
N ASN A 358 10.03 40.62 -8.44
CA ASN A 358 9.16 41.67 -7.91
C ASN A 358 9.85 42.56 -6.85
N ARG A 359 10.80 42.02 -6.09
CA ARG A 359 11.60 42.79 -5.13
C ARG A 359 12.56 43.77 -5.82
N TYR A 360 13.10 43.42 -6.99
CA TYR A 360 14.06 44.25 -7.72
C TYR A 360 13.41 45.24 -8.70
N ILE A 361 12.15 45.01 -9.11
CA ILE A 361 11.39 45.92 -9.99
C ILE A 361 11.53 47.41 -9.61
N PRO A 362 11.29 47.84 -8.35
CA PRO A 362 11.34 49.26 -8.02
C PRO A 362 12.73 49.88 -8.18
N ASP A 363 13.80 49.14 -7.89
CA ASP A 363 15.16 49.65 -8.01
C ASP A 363 15.62 49.70 -9.47
N VAL A 364 15.25 48.69 -10.28
CA VAL A 364 15.54 48.68 -11.71
C VAL A 364 14.76 49.76 -12.44
N ALA A 365 13.46 49.93 -12.14
CA ALA A 365 12.65 50.96 -12.75
C ALA A 365 13.20 52.37 -12.44
N ARG A 366 13.66 52.60 -11.21
CA ARG A 366 14.32 53.86 -10.83
C ARG A 366 15.61 54.07 -11.61
N ALA A 367 16.52 53.10 -11.63
CA ALA A 367 17.81 53.20 -12.31
C ALA A 367 17.68 53.38 -13.83
N VAL A 368 16.72 52.68 -14.45
CA VAL A 368 16.43 52.83 -15.88
C VAL A 368 15.85 54.22 -16.16
N MET A 369 14.93 54.70 -15.32
CA MET A 369 14.39 56.06 -15.47
C MET A 369 15.47 57.13 -15.30
N GLU A 370 16.33 57.00 -14.29
CA GLU A 370 17.46 57.93 -14.05
C GLU A 370 18.40 57.98 -15.25
N THR A 371 18.79 56.83 -15.82
CA THR A 371 19.66 56.81 -17.00
C THR A 371 18.99 57.35 -18.25
N LEU A 372 17.70 57.07 -18.46
CA LEU A 372 16.94 57.62 -19.59
C LEU A 372 16.78 59.15 -19.49
N VAL A 373 16.56 59.68 -18.28
CA VAL A 373 16.52 61.13 -18.03
C VAL A 373 17.88 61.76 -18.30
N GLU A 374 18.97 61.16 -17.82
CA GLU A 374 20.33 61.66 -18.10
C GLU A 374 20.67 61.65 -19.60
N ILE A 375 20.20 60.65 -20.35
CA ILE A 375 20.39 60.56 -21.80
C ILE A 375 19.52 61.58 -22.53
N ALA A 376 18.28 61.80 -22.08
CA ALA A 376 17.35 62.77 -22.67
C ALA A 376 17.78 64.24 -22.44
N ASP A 377 18.43 64.51 -21.30
CA ASP A 377 19.00 65.82 -20.98
C ASP A 377 20.31 66.10 -21.74
N GLN A 378 21.04 65.06 -22.16
CA GLN A 378 22.22 65.21 -23.02
C GLN A 378 21.79 65.57 -24.45
N SER A 379 22.22 66.75 -24.93
CA SER A 379 21.92 67.24 -26.28
C SER A 379 22.28 66.22 -27.37
N PRO A 380 21.50 66.11 -28.46
CA PRO A 380 21.61 65.00 -29.39
C PRO A 380 23.02 64.90 -29.99
N PRO A 381 23.62 63.70 -30.03
CA PRO A 381 24.91 63.52 -30.68
C PRO A 381 24.80 63.89 -32.17
N LYS A 382 25.83 64.57 -32.71
CA LYS A 382 25.89 65.04 -34.12
C LYS A 382 25.84 63.92 -35.19
N ARG A 383 25.61 62.67 -34.82
CA ARG A 383 25.37 61.52 -35.71
C ARG A 383 24.30 60.61 -35.08
N PRO A 384 23.28 60.17 -35.85
CA PRO A 384 22.22 59.31 -35.32
C PRO A 384 22.84 57.97 -34.97
N ARG A 385 22.74 57.60 -33.70
CA ARG A 385 23.24 56.32 -33.17
C ARG A 385 22.10 55.37 -32.77
N TYR A 386 20.86 55.82 -32.91
CA TYR A 386 19.65 55.19 -32.37
C TYR A 386 18.62 54.97 -33.47
N ASP A 387 17.80 53.93 -33.32
CA ASP A 387 16.68 53.67 -34.23
C ASP A 387 15.54 54.68 -33.97
N LYS A 388 14.64 54.87 -34.95
CA LYS A 388 13.51 55.83 -34.81
C LYS A 388 12.63 55.58 -33.58
N GLU A 389 12.54 54.34 -33.12
CA GLU A 389 11.76 53.95 -31.96
C GLU A 389 12.37 54.44 -30.64
N ASP A 390 13.71 54.54 -30.57
CA ASP A 390 14.43 55.04 -29.39
C ASP A 390 14.29 56.57 -29.24
N GLU A 391 14.26 57.31 -30.36
CA GLU A 391 14.02 58.76 -30.37
C GLU A 391 12.61 59.10 -29.85
N GLU A 392 11.59 58.35 -30.29
CA GLU A 392 10.22 58.49 -29.77
C GLU A 392 10.12 58.18 -28.26
N LEU A 393 10.89 57.20 -27.77
CA LEU A 393 10.90 56.86 -26.34
C LEU A 393 11.48 58.00 -25.51
N LEU A 394 12.58 58.60 -25.96
CA LEU A 394 13.22 59.74 -25.29
C LEU A 394 12.32 61.00 -25.31
N GLU A 395 11.57 61.24 -26.38
CA GLU A 395 10.57 62.31 -26.42
C GLU A 395 9.44 62.07 -25.41
N LYS A 396 8.95 60.83 -25.29
CA LYS A 396 7.91 60.43 -24.32
C LYS A 396 8.37 60.48 -22.85
N VAL A 397 9.68 60.31 -22.62
CA VAL A 397 10.31 60.51 -21.30
C VAL A 397 10.38 62.01 -20.97
N ASN A 398 10.78 62.85 -21.94
CA ASN A 398 10.81 64.31 -21.79
C ASN A 398 9.42 64.94 -21.60
N SER A 399 8.38 64.37 -22.22
CA SER A 399 6.99 64.81 -22.05
C SER A 399 6.33 64.30 -20.76
N GLN A 400 7.04 63.54 -19.92
CA GLN A 400 6.54 62.88 -18.71
C GLN A 400 5.39 61.87 -18.94
N GLU A 401 5.17 61.42 -20.18
CA GLU A 401 4.20 60.37 -20.48
C GLU A 401 4.70 58.99 -20.00
N VAL A 402 6.02 58.78 -20.03
CA VAL A 402 6.67 57.61 -19.44
C VAL A 402 7.30 58.00 -18.11
N THR A 403 6.73 57.47 -17.04
CA THR A 403 7.19 57.63 -15.64
C THR A 403 7.78 56.34 -15.07
N GLU A 404 8.42 56.45 -13.90
CA GLU A 404 8.87 55.28 -13.14
C GLU A 404 7.74 54.28 -12.87
N MET A 405 6.50 54.75 -12.65
CA MET A 405 5.34 53.87 -12.42
C MET A 405 5.01 53.04 -13.66
N THR A 406 5.02 53.65 -14.85
CA THR A 406 4.83 52.92 -16.12
C THR A 406 5.88 51.82 -16.33
N PHE A 407 7.16 52.09 -16.00
CA PHE A 407 8.19 51.05 -16.07
C PHE A 407 7.95 49.94 -15.03
N ARG A 408 7.56 50.28 -13.80
CA ARG A 408 7.22 49.29 -12.78
C ARG A 408 6.04 48.42 -13.21
N ASP A 409 4.99 49.00 -13.77
CA ASP A 409 3.79 48.28 -14.19
C ASP A 409 4.09 47.37 -15.39
N CYS A 410 4.83 47.87 -16.40
CA CYS A 410 5.28 47.07 -17.54
C CYS A 410 6.18 45.91 -17.13
N LEU A 411 7.16 46.14 -16.25
CA LEU A 411 8.03 45.08 -15.73
C LEU A 411 7.26 44.07 -14.90
N THR A 412 6.29 44.52 -14.09
CA THR A 412 5.43 43.61 -13.31
C THR A 412 4.60 42.74 -14.24
N GLN A 413 3.93 43.32 -15.22
CA GLN A 413 3.13 42.58 -16.21
C GLN A 413 3.98 41.59 -17.01
N HIS A 414 5.21 41.97 -17.37
CA HIS A 414 6.13 41.07 -18.08
C HIS A 414 6.54 39.88 -17.20
N VAL A 415 6.83 40.08 -15.92
CA VAL A 415 7.12 38.98 -14.99
C VAL A 415 5.92 38.02 -14.89
N GLU A 416 4.70 38.54 -14.89
CA GLU A 416 3.49 37.70 -14.86
C GLU A 416 3.27 36.91 -16.15
N GLN A 417 3.52 37.52 -17.31
CA GLN A 417 3.44 36.85 -18.60
C GLN A 417 4.48 35.73 -18.74
N VAL A 418 5.74 35.99 -18.37
CA VAL A 418 6.81 34.98 -18.41
C VAL A 418 6.49 33.80 -17.49
N ASP A 419 5.95 34.05 -16.30
CA ASP A 419 5.52 32.97 -15.41
C ASP A 419 4.37 32.13 -16.01
N TYR A 420 3.44 32.78 -16.71
CA TYR A 420 2.33 32.11 -17.39
C TYR A 420 2.80 31.24 -18.57
N GLU A 421 3.68 31.76 -19.43
CA GLU A 421 4.29 31.02 -20.54
C GLU A 421 5.12 29.83 -20.03
N MET A 422 5.94 30.03 -19.01
CA MET A 422 6.71 28.96 -18.39
C MET A 422 5.82 27.89 -17.72
N ALA A 423 4.64 28.28 -17.23
CA ALA A 423 3.66 27.33 -16.71
C ALA A 423 3.02 26.48 -17.82
N LEU A 424 2.70 27.10 -18.96
CA LEU A 424 2.18 26.44 -20.16
C LEU A 424 3.20 25.46 -20.77
N ASP A 425 4.44 25.90 -21.00
CA ASP A 425 5.51 25.06 -21.56
C ASP A 425 5.76 23.82 -20.70
N TYR A 426 5.68 23.98 -19.38
CA TYR A 426 5.80 22.86 -18.45
C TYR A 426 4.63 21.89 -18.53
N ALA A 427 3.40 22.38 -18.66
CA ALA A 427 2.23 21.53 -18.84
C ALA A 427 2.36 20.71 -20.14
N MET A 428 2.83 21.34 -21.21
CA MET A 428 3.09 20.69 -22.50
C MET A 428 4.21 19.63 -22.40
N GLN A 429 5.34 19.94 -21.77
CA GLN A 429 6.47 19.00 -21.63
C GLN A 429 6.19 17.83 -20.68
N SER A 430 5.35 18.04 -19.66
CA SER A 430 4.99 16.98 -18.72
C SER A 430 3.94 16.00 -19.27
N GLY A 431 3.50 16.16 -20.53
CA GLY A 431 2.42 15.38 -21.13
C GLY A 431 1.07 15.64 -20.47
N VAL A 432 0.96 16.70 -19.65
CA VAL A 432 -0.28 17.16 -19.03
C VAL A 432 -0.96 18.12 -20.01
N SER A 433 -1.21 17.65 -21.23
CA SER A 433 -2.26 18.21 -22.07
C SER A 433 -3.52 17.48 -21.70
N GLU A 434 -4.16 17.95 -20.64
CA GLU A 434 -5.58 17.84 -20.33
C GLU A 434 -5.74 18.32 -18.89
N GLU A 435 -6.60 19.31 -18.67
CA GLU A 435 -7.36 19.41 -17.41
C GLU A 435 -7.78 18.00 -17.00
N PRO A 436 -7.90 17.65 -15.70
CA PRO A 436 -8.43 16.35 -15.33
C PRO A 436 -9.78 16.18 -16.02
N ARG A 437 -9.83 15.46 -17.14
CA ARG A 437 -11.06 14.95 -17.70
C ARG A 437 -11.53 14.01 -16.62
N GLU A 438 -12.47 14.50 -15.80
CA GLU A 438 -13.29 13.60 -15.00
C GLU A 438 -13.72 12.51 -15.97
N ALA A 439 -13.36 11.26 -15.65
CA ALA A 439 -13.81 10.14 -16.43
C ALA A 439 -15.34 10.17 -16.39
N ILE A 440 -15.96 10.71 -17.43
CA ILE A 440 -17.39 10.60 -17.64
C ILE A 440 -17.59 9.13 -18.00
N TYR A 441 -17.95 8.34 -17.00
CA TYR A 441 -18.41 6.99 -17.22
C TYR A 441 -19.72 7.10 -18.00
N LEU A 442 -19.64 6.94 -19.32
CA LEU A 442 -20.82 6.73 -20.14
C LEU A 442 -21.48 5.44 -19.64
N ASN A 443 -22.74 5.56 -19.20
CA ASN A 443 -23.53 4.38 -18.84
C ASN A 443 -23.55 3.40 -20.01
N SER A 444 -23.30 2.12 -19.71
CA SER A 444 -23.58 1.05 -20.66
C SER A 444 -25.06 1.11 -21.05
N LEU A 445 -25.34 1.17 -22.35
CA LEU A 445 -26.70 1.12 -22.92
C LEU A 445 -27.39 -0.23 -22.69
N GLU A 446 -26.68 -1.22 -22.14
CA GLU A 446 -27.20 -2.55 -21.85
C GLU A 446 -27.77 -2.61 -20.43
N GLY A 447 -29.04 -2.20 -20.31
CA GLY A 447 -29.83 -2.42 -19.11
C GLY A 447 -30.98 -1.42 -18.99
N SER A 448 -32.15 -1.78 -19.52
CA SER A 448 -33.39 -1.04 -19.27
C SER A 448 -33.85 -1.23 -17.83
N TYR A 449 -33.17 -0.59 -16.87
CA TYR A 449 -33.67 -0.52 -15.50
C TYR A 449 -34.77 0.54 -15.45
N LYS A 450 -35.93 0.19 -14.89
CA LYS A 450 -36.97 1.19 -14.59
C LYS A 450 -36.43 2.08 -13.47
N PHE A 451 -36.30 3.38 -13.71
CA PHE A 451 -35.90 4.32 -12.68
C PHE A 451 -36.88 5.48 -12.57
N VAL A 452 -36.93 6.09 -11.40
CA VAL A 452 -37.68 7.31 -11.11
C VAL A 452 -36.68 8.41 -10.75
N ASP A 453 -36.73 9.51 -11.48
CA ASP A 453 -35.90 10.69 -11.21
C ASP A 453 -36.68 11.69 -10.35
N LEU A 454 -36.12 12.04 -9.20
CA LEU A 454 -36.57 13.15 -8.36
C LEU A 454 -35.65 14.35 -8.57
N GLN A 455 -36.21 15.42 -9.14
CA GLN A 455 -35.45 16.62 -9.49
C GLN A 455 -35.69 17.74 -8.47
N SER A 456 -34.60 18.38 -8.04
CA SER A 456 -34.53 19.61 -7.25
C SER A 456 -33.62 20.60 -7.99
N PRO A 457 -33.76 21.93 -7.81
CA PRO A 457 -32.89 22.92 -8.47
C PRO A 457 -31.40 22.75 -8.18
N VAL A 458 -31.04 21.95 -7.16
CA VAL A 458 -29.67 21.79 -6.67
C VAL A 458 -29.13 20.37 -6.90
N PHE A 459 -29.98 19.37 -7.16
CA PHE A 459 -29.56 17.99 -7.41
C PHE A 459 -30.67 17.13 -8.04
N VAL A 460 -30.27 16.02 -8.66
CA VAL A 460 -31.18 14.99 -9.18
C VAL A 460 -30.86 13.66 -8.49
N PHE A 461 -31.85 13.04 -7.86
CA PHE A 461 -31.77 11.68 -7.35
C PHE A 461 -32.42 10.71 -8.34
N ARG A 462 -31.63 9.74 -8.82
CA ARG A 462 -32.14 8.65 -9.67
C ARG A 462 -32.29 7.39 -8.83
N PHE A 463 -33.53 6.95 -8.62
CA PHE A 463 -33.83 5.67 -7.98
C PHE A 463 -33.98 4.59 -9.03
N VAL A 464 -33.06 3.62 -9.04
CA VAL A 464 -33.11 2.44 -9.92
C VAL A 464 -33.86 1.33 -9.17
N HIS A 465 -34.94 0.79 -9.77
CA HIS A 465 -35.71 -0.32 -9.19
C HIS A 465 -35.01 -1.67 -9.27
#